data_AF-A0A4P9ZKJ4-F1
#
_entry.id   AF-A0A4P9ZKJ4-F1
#
_cell.length_a   1.000
_cell.length_b   1.000
_cell.length_c   1.000
_cell.angle_alpha   90.00
_cell.angle_beta   90.00
_cell.angle_gamma   90.00
#
_symmetry.space_group_name_H-M   'P 1'
#
loop_
_entity.id
_entity.type
_entity.pdbx_description
1 polymer ?
#
loop_
_entity_poly.entity_id
_entity_poly.type
_entity_poly.pdbx_seq_one_letter_code
_entity_poly.pdbx_strand_id
1 'polypeptide(L)'
;MGAEPTMRVQAFTPQGFIFTNGVQVNGPTFIVGSTVLEWKIQPGPSGAYELTEANKDIWKILEVVTPKPEILVVGTGRSFRPLPVALQNYLRSLGIRLEVTDTVS
;
A
#
# COMPACT_ATOMS: atom_id res chain seq x y z
N MET A 1 23.32 13.76 14.77
CA MET A 1 22.09 13.12 14.25
C MET A 1 22.31 12.88 12.76
N GLY A 2 22.56 11.63 12.36
CA GLY A 2 22.59 11.29 10.93
C GLY A 2 21.18 11.33 10.38
N ALA A 3 21.00 11.77 9.13
CA ALA A 3 19.72 11.65 8.48
C ALA A 3 19.32 10.17 8.42
N GLU A 4 18.10 9.84 8.86
CA GLU A 4 17.51 8.52 8.63
C GLU A 4 17.60 8.22 7.13
N PRO A 5 18.14 7.05 6.72
CA PRO A 5 18.23 6.72 5.31
C PRO A 5 16.83 6.72 4.70
N THR A 6 16.59 7.59 3.72
CA THR A 6 15.27 7.69 3.08
C THR A 6 15.04 6.48 2.20
N MET A 7 14.14 5.60 2.63
CA MET A 7 13.67 4.48 1.81
C MET A 7 12.60 4.99 0.83
N ARG A 8 12.95 5.07 -0.46
CA ARG A 8 12.04 5.51 -1.53
C ARG A 8 11.94 4.44 -2.60
N VAL A 9 10.78 4.32 -3.23
CA VAL A 9 10.63 3.49 -4.44
C VAL A 9 11.51 4.08 -5.54
N GLN A 10 12.45 3.29 -6.02
CA GLN A 10 13.32 3.60 -7.15
C GLN A 10 12.70 3.11 -8.46
N ALA A 11 12.12 1.90 -8.46
CA ALA A 11 11.47 1.32 -9.62
C ALA A 11 10.33 0.38 -9.23
N PHE A 12 9.34 0.28 -10.11
CA PHE A 12 8.30 -0.74 -10.08
C PHE A 12 8.77 -1.95 -10.92
N THR A 13 8.49 -3.16 -10.44
CA THR A 13 8.73 -4.40 -11.18
C THR A 13 7.41 -5.14 -11.40
N PRO A 14 7.34 -6.11 -12.33
CA PRO A 14 6.12 -6.90 -12.50
C PRO A 14 5.70 -7.70 -11.26
N GLN A 15 6.60 -7.84 -10.26
CA GLN A 15 6.37 -8.59 -9.03
C GLN A 15 6.42 -7.72 -7.77
N GLY A 16 6.76 -6.43 -7.83
CA GLY A 16 6.90 -5.59 -6.63
C GLY A 16 7.72 -4.31 -6.86
N PHE A 17 8.67 -4.04 -5.98
CA PHE A 17 9.36 -2.74 -5.88
C PHE A 17 10.87 -2.90 -5.65
N ILE A 18 11.65 -2.01 -6.25
CA ILE A 18 13.07 -1.80 -5.94
C ILE A 18 13.18 -0.46 -5.20
N PHE A 19 13.90 -0.44 -4.08
CA PHE A 19 14.12 0.74 -3.26
C PHE A 19 15.49 1.36 -3.51
N THR A 20 15.66 2.63 -3.12
CA THR A 20 16.90 3.42 -3.30
C THR A 20 18.16 2.81 -2.68
N ASN A 21 18.02 1.88 -1.74
CA ASN A 21 19.12 1.14 -1.12
C ASN A 21 19.45 -0.19 -1.83
N GLY A 22 18.80 -0.49 -2.95
CA GLY A 22 18.97 -1.73 -3.71
C GLY A 22 18.15 -2.92 -3.19
N VAL A 23 17.38 -2.76 -2.10
CA VAL A 23 16.48 -3.82 -1.62
C VAL A 23 15.33 -4.00 -2.60
N GLN A 24 15.05 -5.25 -2.96
CA GLN A 24 13.89 -5.64 -3.75
C GLN A 24 12.87 -6.34 -2.84
N VAL A 25 11.62 -5.89 -2.90
CA VAL A 25 10.48 -6.54 -2.25
C VAL A 25 9.54 -7.07 -3.33
N ASN A 26 9.18 -8.34 -3.21
CA ASN A 26 8.23 -8.99 -4.09
C ASN A 26 6.89 -9.14 -3.37
N GLY A 27 5.80 -8.79 -4.04
CA GLY A 27 4.44 -8.92 -3.56
C GLY A 27 3.83 -7.62 -3.04
N PRO A 28 2.60 -7.71 -2.50
CA PRO A 28 1.89 -6.58 -1.92
C PRO A 28 2.73 -5.95 -0.81
N THR A 29 2.90 -4.64 -0.90
CA THR A 29 3.79 -3.89 -0.02
C THR A 29 3.07 -2.65 0.48
N PHE A 30 3.19 -2.37 1.77
CA PHE A 30 2.65 -1.17 2.38
C PHE A 30 3.82 -0.24 2.75
N ILE A 31 3.82 0.97 2.19
CA ILE A 31 4.92 1.93 2.32
C ILE A 31 4.38 3.17 3.03
N VAL A 32 4.96 3.51 4.19
CA VAL A 32 4.59 4.69 4.98
C VAL A 32 5.85 5.39 5.47
N GLY A 33 6.08 6.62 5.02
CA GLY A 33 7.32 7.34 5.28
C GLY A 33 8.52 6.55 4.73
N SER A 34 9.48 6.24 5.60
CA SER A 34 10.63 5.37 5.30
C SER A 34 10.41 3.92 5.71
N THR A 35 9.21 3.52 6.13
CA THR A 35 8.90 2.15 6.56
C THR A 35 8.27 1.36 5.40
N VAL A 36 8.80 0.16 5.16
CA VAL A 36 8.29 -0.80 4.17
C VAL A 36 7.86 -2.05 4.90
N LEU A 37 6.59 -2.42 4.75
CA LEU A 37 6.01 -3.60 5.37
C LEU A 37 5.51 -4.56 4.28
N GLU A 38 5.89 -5.83 4.42
CA GLU A 38 5.29 -6.89 3.62
C GLU A 38 3.81 -7.00 3.98
N TRP A 39 2.94 -6.89 2.98
CA TRP A 39 1.51 -7.09 3.19
C TRP A 39 1.17 -8.54 2.88
N LYS A 40 1.00 -9.33 3.94
CA LYS A 40 0.60 -10.74 3.87
C LYS A 40 -0.89 -10.87 3.58
N ILE A 41 -1.26 -10.60 2.34
CA ILE A 41 -2.60 -10.83 1.79
C ILE A 41 -2.54 -12.04 0.86
N GLN A 42 -3.50 -12.94 0.99
CA GLN A 42 -3.63 -14.05 0.05
C GLN A 42 -4.42 -13.59 -1.20
N PRO A 43 -3.99 -14.01 -2.40
CA PRO A 43 -4.79 -13.79 -3.60
C PRO A 43 -6.12 -14.54 -3.48
N GLY A 44 -7.18 -13.94 -4.02
CA GLY A 44 -8.49 -14.61 -4.12
C GLY A 44 -8.47 -15.77 -5.12
N PRO A 45 -9.61 -16.45 -5.32
CA PRO A 45 -9.71 -17.60 -6.25
C PRO A 45 -9.25 -17.29 -7.68
N SER A 46 -9.33 -16.02 -8.09
CA SER A 46 -8.88 -15.53 -9.40
C SER A 46 -7.35 -15.33 -9.50
N GLY A 47 -6.60 -15.55 -8.43
CA GLY A 47 -5.17 -15.26 -8.35
C GLY A 47 -4.85 -13.78 -8.13
N ALA A 48 -5.86 -12.91 -8.05
CA ALA A 48 -5.70 -11.48 -7.86
C ALA A 48 -5.96 -11.06 -6.39
N TYR A 49 -5.22 -10.07 -5.90
CA TYR A 49 -5.40 -9.55 -4.55
C TYR A 49 -6.71 -8.78 -4.41
N GLU A 50 -7.56 -9.19 -3.49
CA GLU A 50 -8.86 -8.57 -3.25
C GLU A 50 -8.82 -7.79 -1.94
N LEU A 51 -9.05 -6.50 -2.03
CA LEU A 51 -9.05 -5.60 -0.88
C LEU A 51 -10.42 -5.67 -0.20
N THR A 52 -10.66 -6.78 0.48
CA THR A 52 -11.93 -7.06 1.17
C THR A 52 -11.89 -6.60 2.62
N GLU A 53 -13.04 -6.67 3.28
CA GLU A 53 -13.12 -6.48 4.73
C GLU A 53 -12.29 -7.51 5.52
N ALA A 54 -12.01 -8.69 4.97
CA ALA A 54 -11.20 -9.70 5.64
C ALA A 54 -9.73 -9.25 5.83
N ASN A 55 -9.29 -8.25 5.06
CA ASN A 55 -7.95 -7.69 5.12
C ASN A 55 -7.91 -6.39 5.93
N LYS A 56 -8.92 -6.16 6.80
CA LYS A 56 -9.08 -4.96 7.64
C LYS A 56 -7.86 -4.65 8.50
N ASP A 57 -7.15 -5.67 8.98
CA ASP A 57 -6.10 -5.50 9.98
C ASP A 57 -4.91 -4.67 9.49
N ILE A 58 -4.54 -4.74 8.21
CA ILE A 58 -3.46 -3.87 7.74
C ILE A 58 -3.87 -2.40 7.80
N TRP A 59 -5.14 -2.08 7.57
CA TRP A 59 -5.59 -0.69 7.58
C TRP A 59 -5.67 -0.10 8.99
N LYS A 60 -5.61 -0.94 10.04
CA LYS A 60 -5.48 -0.47 11.42
C LYS A 60 -4.12 0.19 11.68
N ILE A 61 -3.09 -0.12 10.88
CA ILE A 61 -1.81 0.60 10.98
C ILE A 61 -2.01 2.09 10.75
N LEU A 62 -2.94 2.46 9.88
CA LEU A 62 -3.25 3.85 9.60
C LEU A 62 -3.87 4.56 10.80
N GLU A 63 -4.49 3.85 11.75
CA GLU A 63 -5.03 4.45 12.98
C GLU A 63 -3.91 4.96 13.91
N VAL A 64 -2.75 4.29 13.90
CA VAL A 64 -1.64 4.54 14.83
C VAL A 64 -0.45 5.28 14.21
N VAL A 65 -0.34 5.30 12.88
CA VAL A 65 0.72 6.03 12.17
C VAL A 65 0.62 7.53 12.43
N THR A 66 1.75 8.12 12.82
CA THR A 66 1.91 9.56 13.00
C THR A 66 3.21 10.05 12.33
N PRO A 67 3.20 11.16 11.58
CA PRO A 67 2.02 11.94 11.21
C PRO A 67 1.08 11.12 10.32
N LYS A 68 -0.22 11.44 10.36
CA LYS A 68 -1.21 10.79 9.49
C LYS A 68 -0.85 11.06 8.03
N PRO A 69 -0.86 10.05 7.14
CA PRO A 69 -0.60 10.28 5.72
C PRO A 69 -1.69 11.18 5.12
N GLU A 70 -1.29 12.20 4.35
CA GLU A 70 -2.24 13.06 3.64
C GLU A 70 -2.95 12.29 2.51
N ILE A 71 -2.20 11.43 1.80
CA ILE A 71 -2.68 10.62 0.67
C ILE A 71 -2.24 9.17 0.86
N LEU A 72 -3.16 8.24 0.63
CA LEU A 72 -2.90 6.81 0.48
C LEU A 72 -3.16 6.42 -0.98
N VAL A 73 -2.12 5.96 -1.65
CA VAL A 73 -2.19 5.44 -3.02
C VAL A 73 -2.30 3.92 -2.96
N VAL A 74 -3.33 3.35 -3.57
CA VAL A 74 -3.55 1.91 -3.66
C VAL A 74 -3.35 1.47 -5.10
N GLY A 75 -2.21 0.82 -5.36
CA GLY A 75 -1.94 0.13 -6.61
C GLY A 75 -2.60 -1.23 -6.63
N THR A 76 -3.52 -1.48 -7.57
CA THR A 76 -4.22 -2.78 -7.68
C THR A 76 -3.54 -3.78 -8.62
N GLY A 77 -2.28 -3.54 -8.99
CA GLY A 77 -1.51 -4.38 -9.88
C GLY A 77 -1.88 -4.18 -11.35
N ARG A 78 -2.06 -5.28 -12.09
CA ARG A 78 -2.24 -5.30 -13.56
C ARG A 78 -3.56 -4.72 -14.06
N SER A 79 -4.53 -4.50 -13.18
CA SER A 79 -5.85 -4.00 -13.57
C SER A 79 -6.43 -3.18 -12.45
N PHE A 80 -7.10 -2.08 -12.80
CA PHE A 80 -7.85 -1.27 -11.86
C PHE A 80 -8.94 -2.10 -11.17
N ARG A 81 -8.99 -2.06 -9.84
CA ARG A 81 -10.12 -2.60 -9.06
C ARG A 81 -10.59 -1.59 -8.01
N PRO A 82 -11.87 -1.21 -8.00
CA PRO A 82 -12.37 -0.28 -6.99
C PRO A 82 -12.32 -0.92 -5.60
N LEU A 83 -11.98 -0.12 -4.59
CA LEU A 83 -12.11 -0.55 -3.21
C LEU A 83 -13.59 -0.64 -2.80
N PRO A 84 -13.97 -1.56 -1.90
CA PRO A 84 -15.31 -1.58 -1.32
C PRO A 84 -15.66 -0.22 -0.69
N VAL A 85 -16.90 0.23 -0.88
CA VAL A 85 -17.38 1.54 -0.37
C VAL A 85 -17.16 1.68 1.14
N ALA A 86 -17.40 0.62 1.91
CA ALA A 86 -17.17 0.61 3.36
C ALA A 86 -15.70 0.90 3.72
N LEU A 87 -14.75 0.32 2.97
CA LEU A 87 -13.33 0.56 3.17
C LEU A 87 -12.94 1.99 2.78
N GLN A 88 -13.49 2.52 1.68
CA GLN A 88 -13.27 3.92 1.29
C GLN A 88 -13.75 4.89 2.37
N ASN A 89 -14.95 4.67 2.92
CA ASN A 89 -15.54 5.51 3.97
C ASN A 89 -14.70 5.45 5.26
N TYR A 90 -14.26 4.26 5.64
CA TYR A 90 -13.37 4.08 6.78
C TYR A 90 -12.06 4.87 6.61
N LEU A 91 -11.37 4.72 5.47
CA LEU A 91 -10.11 5.44 5.22
C LEU A 91 -10.31 6.96 5.19
N ARG A 92 -11.41 7.45 4.61
CA ARG A 92 -11.75 8.89 4.60
C ARG A 92 -12.06 9.41 6.01
N SER A 93 -12.70 8.61 6.86
CA SER A 93 -13.00 9.00 8.26
C SER A 93 -11.73 9.22 9.10
N LEU A 94 -10.61 8.62 8.68
CA LEU A 94 -9.31 8.83 9.26
C LEU A 94 -8.62 10.14 8.78
N GLY A 95 -9.28 10.93 7.93
CA GLY A 95 -8.71 12.16 7.34
C GLY A 95 -7.75 11.90 6.19
N ILE A 96 -7.69 10.68 5.65
CA ILE A 96 -6.75 10.27 4.59
C ILE A 96 -7.44 10.42 3.23
N ARG A 97 -6.78 11.10 2.28
CA ARG A 97 -7.22 11.12 0.88
C ARG A 97 -6.83 9.78 0.22
N LEU A 98 -7.76 9.19 -0.52
CA LEU A 98 -7.53 7.91 -1.19
C LEU A 98 -7.41 8.12 -2.71
N GLU A 99 -6.35 7.56 -3.29
CA GLU A 99 -6.17 7.41 -4.74
C GLU A 99 -6.03 5.93 -5.09
N VAL A 100 -6.81 5.45 -6.06
CA VAL A 100 -6.75 4.07 -6.54
C VAL A 100 -6.23 4.11 -7.97
N THR A 101 -5.15 3.39 -8.23
CA THR A 101 -4.47 3.35 -9.53
C THR A 101 -4.15 1.92 -9.90
N ASP A 102 -3.96 1.64 -11.20
CA ASP A 102 -3.17 0.48 -11.57
C ASP A 102 -1.68 0.75 -11.27
N THR A 103 -0.90 -0.32 -11.09
CA THR A 103 0.54 -0.20 -10.78
C THR A 103 1.37 -0.01 -12.07
N VAL A 104 0.72 0.20 -13.22
CA VAL A 104 1.36 0.13 -14.56
C VAL A 104 1.28 1.46 -15.34
N SER A 105 0.75 2.53 -14.74
CA SER A 105 0.81 3.88 -15.30
C SER A 105 2.11 4.60 -14.97
#